data_AF-A5DKK9-F1
#
_entry.id   AF-A5DKK9-F1
#
_cell.length_a   1.000
_cell.length_b   1.000
_cell.length_c   1.000
_cell.angle_alpha   90.00
_cell.angle_beta   90.00
_cell.angle_gamma   90.00
#
_symmetry.space_group_name_H-M   'P 1'
#
loop_
_entity.id
_entity.type
_entity.pdbx_description
1 polymer ?
#
loop_
_entity_poly.entity_id
_entity_poly.type
_entity_poly.pdbx_seq_one_letter_code
_entity_poly.pdbx_strand_id
1 'polypeptide(L)'
;MVVEISNSVSSKFFENEDIETEFAESEVRAVSDTYPTIAWKRKVQASYDPQRDLFIPCELTEYRERILVVYYDAKEIVKHIQDRSLDTIIRRVIARAQTENSSVEFHVIILVDGYDQYLAKIRNEENKRYKARVLGQPSLGTLNHQLGEKELTVKDVESMVQETQIRLEVNIFPVRNGKEALTWLNSFTYTIAGRIYDKYERTSLGTLGTVRSGTGSRSTFVQSMRQFRFMTEPKAERLLEHYPSLSRICEQLNNHGTLGHRILTEKTSFRLSVNAANEGVVHVQRS
;
A
#
# COMPACT_ATOMS: atom_id res chain seq x y z
N MET A 1 -6.50 -11.17 16.58
CA MET A 1 -6.13 -11.75 15.28
C MET A 1 -5.40 -13.06 15.52
N VAL A 2 -5.35 -13.94 14.53
CA VAL A 2 -4.48 -15.13 14.53
C VAL A 2 -3.40 -14.91 13.48
N VAL A 3 -2.14 -14.97 13.88
CA VAL A 3 -0.98 -14.86 12.99
C VAL A 3 -0.41 -16.26 12.80
N GLU A 4 -0.43 -16.75 11.56
CA GLU A 4 0.14 -18.04 11.20
C GLU A 4 1.56 -17.82 10.66
N ILE A 5 2.57 -18.34 11.36
CA ILE A 5 3.98 -18.24 10.98
C ILE A 5 4.48 -19.63 10.61
N SER A 6 5.06 -19.78 9.42
CA SER A 6 5.65 -21.07 9.01
C SER A 6 6.85 -21.44 9.87
N ASN A 7 6.99 -22.73 10.16
CA ASN A 7 8.10 -23.26 10.96
C ASN A 7 9.47 -22.94 10.34
N SER A 8 9.55 -22.92 9.02
CA SER A 8 10.78 -22.56 8.30
C SER A 8 11.21 -21.11 8.54
N VAL A 9 10.25 -20.22 8.84
CA VAL A 9 10.55 -18.83 9.16
C VAL A 9 10.92 -18.70 10.63
N SER A 10 10.07 -19.22 11.53
CA SER A 10 10.31 -19.09 12.97
C SER A 10 11.64 -19.71 13.37
N SER A 11 11.97 -20.91 12.90
CA SER A 11 13.23 -21.57 13.26
C SER A 11 14.50 -20.89 12.74
N LYS A 12 14.37 -20.11 11.65
CA LYS A 12 15.52 -19.53 10.95
C LYS A 12 15.76 -18.06 11.33
N PHE A 13 14.69 -17.29 11.52
CA PHE A 13 14.77 -15.83 11.60
C PHE A 13 14.34 -15.25 12.94
N PHE A 14 13.61 -16.00 13.76
CA PHE A 14 12.99 -15.47 14.98
C PHE A 14 13.38 -16.30 16.21
N GLU A 15 13.56 -15.62 17.34
CA GLU A 15 13.65 -16.28 18.63
C GLU A 15 12.24 -16.42 19.20
N ASN A 16 11.92 -17.55 19.85
CA ASN A 16 10.58 -17.78 20.40
C ASN A 16 10.19 -16.70 21.41
N GLU A 17 11.14 -16.24 22.23
CA GLU A 17 10.92 -15.17 23.21
C GLU A 17 10.53 -13.83 22.55
N ASP A 18 11.15 -13.50 21.41
CA ASP A 18 10.82 -12.29 20.66
C ASP A 18 9.40 -12.37 20.07
N ILE A 19 8.97 -13.55 19.57
CA ILE A 19 7.61 -13.75 19.06
C ILE A 19 6.59 -13.57 20.17
N GLU A 20 6.80 -14.22 21.33
CA GLU A 20 5.91 -14.15 22.48
C GLU A 20 5.80 -12.71 23.02
N THR A 21 6.91 -11.99 23.05
CA THR A 21 6.96 -10.60 23.52
C THR A 21 6.23 -9.66 22.57
N GLU A 22 6.51 -9.74 21.27
CA GLU A 22 5.98 -8.79 20.29
C GLU A 22 4.50 -9.05 19.98
N PHE A 23 4.06 -10.31 19.95
CA PHE A 23 2.67 -10.69 19.66
C PHE A 23 1.84 -11.04 20.90
N ALA A 24 2.17 -10.50 22.08
CA ALA A 24 1.49 -10.83 23.34
C ALA A 24 -0.06 -10.68 23.31
N GLU A 25 -0.59 -9.76 22.48
CA GLU A 25 -2.04 -9.54 22.32
C GLU A 25 -2.69 -10.31 21.16
N SER A 26 -1.89 -11.03 20.37
CA SER A 26 -2.34 -11.79 19.21
C SER A 26 -2.09 -13.29 19.40
N GLU A 27 -2.98 -14.12 18.88
CA GLU A 27 -2.72 -15.55 18.87
C GLU A 27 -1.73 -15.87 17.75
N VAL A 28 -0.58 -16.48 18.08
CA VAL A 28 0.39 -16.94 17.08
C VAL A 28 0.29 -18.46 16.94
N ARG A 29 0.18 -18.93 15.70
CA ARG A 29 0.16 -20.36 15.36
C ARG A 29 1.34 -20.70 14.47
N ALA A 30 2.10 -21.71 14.90
CA ALA A 30 3.16 -22.28 14.09
C ALA A 30 2.54 -23.24 13.05
N VAL A 31 2.90 -23.08 11.77
CA VAL A 31 2.35 -23.88 10.66
C VAL A 31 3.47 -24.62 9.94
N SER A 32 3.26 -25.89 9.63
CA SER A 32 4.16 -26.61 8.73
C SER A 32 3.82 -26.25 7.27
N ASP A 33 4.67 -25.42 6.68
CA ASP A 33 4.59 -25.03 5.27
C ASP A 33 5.91 -25.36 4.57
N THR A 34 5.81 -25.67 3.28
CA THR A 34 6.94 -25.85 2.37
C THR A 34 7.59 -24.50 2.06
N TYR A 35 6.81 -23.42 2.07
CA TYR A 35 7.26 -22.07 1.76
C TYR A 35 7.36 -21.23 3.03
N PRO A 36 8.30 -20.26 3.08
CA PRO A 36 8.50 -19.43 4.27
C PRO A 36 7.43 -18.33 4.36
N THR A 37 6.20 -18.72 4.63
CA THR A 37 5.04 -17.82 4.63
C THR A 37 4.65 -17.36 6.03
N ILE A 38 4.05 -16.17 6.09
CA ILE A 38 3.32 -15.62 7.22
C ILE A 38 1.95 -15.16 6.71
N ALA A 39 0.89 -15.54 7.41
CA ALA A 39 -0.48 -15.23 7.01
C ALA A 39 -1.34 -14.86 8.22
N TRP A 40 -2.50 -14.28 7.96
CA TRP A 40 -3.43 -13.86 9.01
C TRP A 40 -4.79 -14.54 8.87
N LYS A 41 -5.35 -14.92 10.01
CA LYS A 41 -6.76 -15.28 10.15
C LYS A 41 -7.42 -14.34 11.16
N ARG A 42 -8.65 -13.95 10.85
CA ARG A 42 -9.48 -13.11 11.72
C ARG A 42 -10.57 -13.96 12.35
N LYS A 43 -10.61 -13.97 13.68
CA LYS A 43 -11.77 -14.46 14.44
C LYS A 43 -12.87 -13.40 14.39
N VAL A 44 -14.05 -13.77 13.93
CA VAL A 44 -15.22 -12.89 13.91
C VAL A 44 -16.42 -13.58 14.55
N GLN A 45 -17.23 -12.79 15.24
CA GLN A 45 -18.56 -13.17 15.73
C GLN A 45 -19.66 -12.33 15.07
N ALA A 46 -19.27 -11.47 14.14
CA ALA A 46 -20.18 -10.76 13.26
C ALA A 46 -19.51 -10.52 11.91
N SER A 47 -20.14 -10.97 10.83
CA SER A 47 -19.68 -10.77 9.46
C SER A 47 -20.23 -9.46 8.91
N TYR A 48 -19.37 -8.66 8.28
CA TYR A 48 -19.81 -7.45 7.59
C TYR A 48 -20.55 -7.80 6.29
N ASP A 49 -21.76 -7.29 6.12
CA ASP A 49 -22.53 -7.34 4.87
C ASP A 49 -22.37 -6.00 4.12
N PRO A 50 -21.60 -5.96 3.02
CA PRO A 50 -21.38 -4.73 2.26
C PRO A 50 -22.64 -4.18 1.58
N GLN A 51 -23.64 -5.02 1.29
CA GLN A 51 -24.87 -4.55 0.63
C GLN A 51 -25.75 -3.75 1.58
N ARG A 52 -25.72 -4.11 2.86
CA ARG A 52 -26.55 -3.50 3.90
C ARG A 52 -25.76 -2.56 4.83
N ASP A 53 -24.45 -2.45 4.65
CA ASP A 53 -23.50 -1.70 5.47
C ASP A 53 -23.68 -1.96 6.98
N LEU A 54 -23.85 -3.24 7.33
CA LEU A 54 -24.07 -3.66 8.71
C LEU A 54 -23.33 -4.95 9.04
N PHE A 55 -23.02 -5.12 10.32
CA PHE A 55 -22.44 -6.35 10.84
C PHE A 55 -23.56 -7.30 11.28
N ILE A 56 -23.62 -8.47 10.67
CA ILE A 56 -24.58 -9.53 11.00
C ILE A 56 -23.90 -10.48 11.99
N PRO A 57 -24.45 -10.68 13.21
CA PRO A 57 -23.93 -11.66 14.15
C PRO A 57 -23.85 -13.06 13.52
N CYS A 58 -22.74 -13.76 13.77
CA CYS A 58 -22.50 -15.12 13.29
C CYS A 58 -21.78 -15.94 14.37
N GLU A 59 -21.75 -17.26 14.19
CA GLU A 59 -20.93 -18.12 15.05
C GLU A 59 -19.45 -17.75 14.93
N LEU A 60 -18.70 -17.97 16.02
CA LEU A 60 -17.28 -17.67 16.07
C LEU A 60 -16.55 -18.41 14.94
N THR A 61 -16.16 -17.67 13.91
CA THR A 61 -15.59 -18.21 12.67
C THR A 61 -14.26 -17.53 12.38
N GLU A 62 -13.33 -18.26 11.78
CA GLU A 62 -12.04 -17.73 11.33
C GLU A 62 -12.04 -17.50 9.82
N TYR A 63 -11.70 -16.27 9.41
CA TYR A 63 -11.57 -15.90 8.01
C TYR A 63 -10.11 -15.62 7.65
N ARG A 64 -9.65 -16.21 6.57
CA ARG A 64 -8.34 -15.92 5.97
C ARG A 64 -8.32 -14.50 5.42
N GLU A 65 -7.33 -13.72 5.84
CA GLU A 65 -7.09 -12.38 5.27
C GLU A 65 -6.42 -12.49 3.90
N ARG A 66 -6.64 -11.47 3.07
CA ARG A 66 -6.21 -11.45 1.66
C ARG A 66 -4.73 -11.12 1.47
N ILE A 67 -3.93 -11.12 2.52
CA ILE A 67 -2.54 -10.68 2.51
C ILE A 67 -1.66 -11.83 2.97
N LEU A 68 -0.60 -12.08 2.21
CA LEU A 68 0.41 -13.10 2.49
C LEU A 68 1.77 -12.43 2.51
N VAL A 69 2.59 -12.78 3.50
CA VAL A 69 3.99 -12.40 3.54
C VAL A 69 4.84 -13.63 3.24
N VAL A 70 5.84 -13.49 2.39
CA VAL A 70 6.90 -14.48 2.18
C VAL A 70 8.20 -13.91 2.69
N TYR A 71 8.95 -14.69 3.47
CA TYR A 71 10.13 -14.21 4.19
C TYR A 71 11.39 -14.92 3.69
N TYR A 72 12.38 -14.16 3.23
CA TYR A 72 13.65 -14.68 2.75
C TYR A 72 14.82 -13.89 3.29
N ASP A 73 16.00 -14.51 3.33
CA ASP A 73 17.23 -13.72 3.40
C ASP A 73 17.59 -13.15 2.02
N ALA A 74 18.43 -12.12 2.01
CA ALA A 74 18.85 -11.43 0.80
C ALA A 74 19.53 -12.33 -0.24
N LYS A 75 20.26 -13.37 0.19
CA LYS A 75 20.93 -14.29 -0.75
C LYS A 75 19.91 -15.21 -1.43
N GLU A 76 18.98 -15.75 -0.65
CA GLU A 76 17.92 -16.64 -1.13
C GLU A 76 17.02 -15.95 -2.14
N ILE A 77 16.57 -14.72 -1.85
CA ILE A 77 15.68 -14.00 -2.77
C ILE A 77 16.38 -13.67 -4.09
N VAL A 78 17.64 -13.22 -4.05
CA VAL A 78 18.40 -12.92 -5.27
C VAL A 78 18.61 -14.18 -6.11
N LYS A 79 18.92 -15.32 -5.46
CA LYS A 79 18.98 -16.61 -6.14
C LYS A 79 17.65 -16.99 -6.79
N HIS A 80 16.54 -16.87 -6.07
CA HIS A 80 15.21 -17.16 -6.63
C HIS A 80 14.83 -16.27 -7.82
N ILE A 81 15.29 -15.02 -7.82
CA ILE A 81 15.11 -14.08 -8.93
C ILE A 81 15.94 -14.52 -10.13
N GLN A 82 17.23 -14.86 -9.93
CA GLN A 82 18.13 -15.32 -10.98
C GLN A 82 17.65 -16.62 -11.63
N ASP A 83 17.22 -17.58 -10.80
CA ASP A 83 16.69 -18.87 -11.23
C ASP A 83 15.28 -18.77 -11.83
N ARG A 84 14.67 -17.57 -11.82
CA ARG A 84 13.27 -17.32 -12.20
C ARG A 84 12.24 -18.19 -11.47
N SER A 85 12.62 -18.78 -10.34
CA SER A 85 11.79 -19.69 -9.55
C SER A 85 10.76 -18.95 -8.69
N LEU A 86 10.99 -17.66 -8.43
CA LEU A 86 10.10 -16.84 -7.59
C LEU A 86 8.65 -16.76 -8.09
N ASP A 87 8.43 -16.70 -9.41
CA ASP A 87 7.07 -16.71 -9.99
C ASP A 87 6.30 -17.99 -9.61
N THR A 88 6.96 -19.14 -9.74
CA THR A 88 6.36 -20.43 -9.39
C THR A 88 6.09 -20.53 -7.89
N ILE A 89 7.00 -20.00 -7.06
CA ILE A 89 6.82 -19.96 -5.61
C ILE A 89 5.60 -19.13 -5.25
N ILE A 90 5.48 -17.90 -5.77
CA ILE A 90 4.34 -17.01 -5.49
C ILE A 90 3.02 -17.64 -5.93
N ARG A 91 2.97 -18.21 -7.14
CA ARG A 91 1.76 -18.90 -7.63
C ARG A 91 1.36 -20.06 -6.71
N ARG A 92 2.31 -20.84 -6.22
CA ARG A 92 2.04 -21.96 -5.32
C ARG A 92 1.60 -21.51 -3.93
N VAL A 93 2.20 -20.44 -3.40
CA VAL A 93 1.78 -19.81 -2.14
C VAL A 93 0.34 -19.30 -2.24
N ILE A 94 -0.01 -18.61 -3.33
CA ILE A 94 -1.39 -18.13 -3.57
C ILE A 94 -2.35 -19.31 -3.74
N ALA A 95 -2.01 -20.29 -4.59
CA ALA A 95 -2.87 -21.45 -4.83
C ALA A 95 -3.16 -22.23 -3.55
N ARG A 96 -2.17 -22.36 -2.66
CA ARG A 96 -2.36 -22.97 -1.33
C ARG A 96 -3.27 -22.13 -0.45
N ALA A 97 -3.13 -20.80 -0.42
CA ALA A 97 -4.03 -19.95 0.35
C ALA A 97 -5.49 -20.01 -0.18
N GLN A 98 -5.67 -20.20 -1.48
CA GLN A 98 -6.97 -20.32 -2.15
C GLN A 98 -7.69 -21.65 -1.88
N THR A 99 -7.03 -22.68 -1.32
CA THR A 99 -7.74 -23.91 -0.93
C THR A 99 -8.70 -23.67 0.24
N GLU A 100 -8.39 -22.70 1.10
CA GLU A 100 -9.28 -22.28 2.19
C GLU A 100 -10.35 -21.29 1.72
N ASN A 101 -10.06 -20.50 0.67
CA ASN A 101 -10.98 -19.50 0.14
C ASN A 101 -10.70 -19.19 -1.35
N SER A 102 -11.38 -19.91 -2.25
CA SER A 102 -11.07 -19.86 -3.69
C SER A 102 -11.58 -18.60 -4.41
N SER A 103 -12.47 -17.82 -3.78
CA SER A 103 -13.07 -16.63 -4.39
C SER A 103 -12.30 -15.34 -4.11
N VAL A 104 -11.10 -15.43 -3.52
CA VAL A 104 -10.35 -14.28 -3.01
C VAL A 104 -9.02 -14.15 -3.73
N GLU A 105 -8.76 -12.94 -4.22
CA GLU A 105 -7.45 -12.53 -4.70
C GLU A 105 -6.54 -12.17 -3.52
N PHE A 106 -5.31 -12.68 -3.55
CA PHE A 106 -4.34 -12.51 -2.48
C PHE A 106 -3.23 -11.55 -2.92
N HIS A 107 -2.91 -10.59 -2.04
CA HIS A 107 -1.76 -9.71 -2.18
C HIS A 107 -0.53 -10.31 -1.50
N VAL A 108 0.58 -10.37 -2.21
CA VAL A 108 1.83 -10.94 -1.69
C VAL A 108 2.86 -9.84 -1.42
N ILE A 109 3.41 -9.87 -0.21
CA ILE A 109 4.52 -9.03 0.23
C ILE A 109 5.72 -9.95 0.48
N ILE A 110 6.91 -9.53 0.07
CA ILE A 110 8.15 -10.26 0.32
C ILE A 110 8.99 -9.44 1.31
N LEU A 111 9.24 -9.99 2.49
CA LEU A 111 10.18 -9.42 3.44
C LEU A 111 11.57 -10.03 3.22
N VAL A 112 12.57 -9.17 3.15
CA VAL A 112 13.95 -9.58 2.86
C VAL A 112 14.87 -9.19 4.01
N ASP A 113 15.34 -10.19 4.76
CA ASP A 113 16.29 -9.99 5.83
C ASP A 113 17.72 -9.80 5.30
N GLY A 114 18.42 -8.81 5.85
CA GLY A 114 19.84 -8.61 5.59
C GLY A 114 20.17 -8.00 4.22
N TYR A 115 19.23 -7.32 3.56
CA TYR A 115 19.41 -6.81 2.19
C TYR A 115 20.55 -5.79 2.06
N ASP A 116 20.59 -4.79 2.95
CA ASP A 116 21.64 -3.77 2.92
C ASP A 116 23.02 -4.37 3.17
N GLN A 117 23.11 -5.33 4.10
CA GLN A 117 24.34 -6.05 4.40
C GLN A 117 24.81 -6.89 3.19
N TYR A 118 23.87 -7.43 2.42
CA TYR A 118 24.18 -8.15 1.19
C TYR A 118 24.71 -7.22 0.10
N LEU A 119 24.07 -6.08 -0.15
CA LEU A 119 24.57 -5.08 -1.10
C LEU A 119 25.93 -4.52 -0.70
N ALA A 120 26.16 -4.30 0.60
CA ALA A 120 27.46 -3.86 1.10
C ALA A 120 28.57 -4.89 0.83
N LYS A 121 28.28 -6.19 0.90
CA LYS A 121 29.24 -7.25 0.55
C LYS A 121 29.61 -7.20 -0.93
N ILE A 122 28.63 -7.09 -1.82
CA ILE A 122 28.87 -6.97 -3.27
C ILE A 122 29.71 -5.73 -3.58
N ARG A 123 29.36 -4.56 -3.01
CA ARG A 123 30.12 -3.32 -3.20
C ARG A 123 31.58 -3.47 -2.74
N ASN A 124 31.80 -4.15 -1.62
CA ASN A 124 33.15 -4.38 -1.11
C ASN A 124 33.97 -5.31 -2.02
N GLU A 125 33.34 -6.31 -2.62
CA GLU A 125 33.98 -7.18 -3.61
C GLU A 125 34.33 -6.43 -4.90
N GLU A 126 33.40 -5.63 -5.43
CA GLU A 126 33.66 -4.74 -6.57
C GLU A 126 34.85 -3.82 -6.31
N ASN A 127 34.88 -3.16 -5.15
CA ASN A 127 35.96 -2.25 -4.76
C ASN A 127 37.31 -2.96 -4.65
N LYS A 128 37.33 -4.19 -4.12
CA LYS A 128 38.56 -5.01 -4.06
C LYS A 128 39.07 -5.35 -5.47
N ARG A 129 38.17 -5.77 -6.37
CA ARG A 129 38.51 -6.08 -7.77
C ARG A 129 39.01 -4.85 -8.51
N TYR A 130 38.37 -3.71 -8.32
CA TYR A 130 38.81 -2.44 -8.90
C TYR A 130 40.21 -2.05 -8.43
N LYS A 131 40.47 -2.12 -7.12
CA LYS A 131 41.80 -1.84 -6.55
C LYS A 131 42.88 -2.78 -7.08
N ALA A 132 42.59 -4.08 -7.19
CA ALA A 132 43.53 -5.05 -7.75
C ALA A 132 43.89 -4.72 -9.21
N ARG A 133 42.89 -4.32 -10.02
CA ARG A 133 43.09 -3.93 -11.42
C ARG A 133 43.93 -2.66 -11.56
N VAL A 134 43.69 -1.64 -10.74
CA VAL A 134 44.42 -0.36 -10.79
C VAL A 134 45.87 -0.51 -10.30
N LEU A 135 46.12 -1.36 -9.31
CA LEU A 135 47.46 -1.57 -8.75
C LEU A 135 48.34 -2.52 -9.57
N GLY A 136 47.85 -3.05 -10.69
CA GLY A 136 48.60 -3.97 -11.54
C GLY A 136 49.02 -5.26 -10.84
N GLN A 137 48.45 -5.56 -9.67
CA GLN A 137 48.64 -6.81 -8.96
C GLN A 137 47.55 -7.78 -9.44
N PRO A 138 47.85 -8.73 -10.36
CA PRO A 138 46.97 -9.87 -10.50
C PRO A 138 46.94 -10.52 -9.12
N SER A 139 45.75 -10.61 -8.54
CA SER A 139 45.53 -11.18 -7.21
C SER A 139 46.31 -12.50 -7.05
N LEU A 140 47.37 -12.47 -6.25
CA LEU A 140 48.19 -13.64 -5.85
C LEU A 140 47.43 -14.53 -4.85
N GLY A 141 46.15 -14.79 -5.12
CA GLY A 141 45.27 -15.50 -4.21
C GLY A 141 44.13 -16.18 -4.96
N THR A 142 44.40 -17.43 -5.33
CA THR A 142 43.41 -18.47 -5.62
C THR A 142 42.76 -18.44 -7.00
N LEU A 143 43.49 -19.04 -7.95
CA LEU A 143 42.96 -19.83 -9.06
C LEU A 143 41.98 -20.89 -8.50
N ASN A 144 40.70 -20.53 -8.34
CA ASN A 144 39.57 -21.48 -8.26
C ASN A 144 38.20 -20.77 -8.29
N HIS A 145 38.09 -19.55 -8.84
CA HIS A 145 36.77 -19.06 -9.23
C HIS A 145 36.41 -19.71 -10.57
N GLN A 146 35.45 -20.63 -10.50
CA GLN A 146 34.81 -21.25 -11.65
C GLN A 146 34.44 -20.15 -12.67
N LEU A 147 35.10 -20.21 -13.82
CA LEU A 147 34.77 -19.47 -15.03
C LEU A 147 33.32 -19.80 -15.41
N GLY A 148 32.36 -18.96 -15.04
CA GLY A 148 30.97 -19.17 -15.46
C GLY A 148 29.92 -18.25 -14.85
N GLU A 149 30.08 -17.81 -13.60
CA GLU A 149 29.11 -16.88 -13.01
C GLU A 149 29.46 -15.44 -13.37
N LYS A 150 28.56 -14.79 -14.12
CA LYS A 150 28.60 -13.34 -14.34
C LYS A 150 28.62 -12.67 -12.97
N GLU A 151 29.75 -12.03 -12.64
CA GLU A 151 29.91 -11.32 -11.37
C GLU A 151 28.83 -10.25 -11.24
N LEU A 152 27.99 -10.36 -10.22
CA LEU A 152 26.91 -9.40 -9.99
C LEU A 152 27.44 -8.09 -9.45
N THR A 153 26.92 -7.00 -9.99
CA THR A 153 27.08 -5.68 -9.40
C THR A 153 25.92 -5.30 -8.49
N VAL A 154 26.12 -4.32 -7.61
CA VAL A 154 25.04 -3.75 -6.78
C VAL A 154 23.88 -3.27 -7.67
N LYS A 155 24.21 -2.60 -8.77
CA LYS A 155 23.23 -2.09 -9.74
C LYS A 155 22.46 -3.23 -10.41
N ASP A 156 23.13 -4.35 -10.73
CA ASP A 156 22.45 -5.52 -11.29
C ASP A 156 21.43 -6.09 -10.31
N VAL A 157 21.79 -6.22 -9.03
CA VAL A 157 20.87 -6.72 -7.99
C VAL A 157 19.67 -5.79 -7.83
N GLU A 158 19.89 -4.49 -7.70
CA GLU A 158 18.80 -3.51 -7.58
C GLU A 158 17.87 -3.52 -8.80
N SER A 159 18.42 -3.58 -10.02
CA SER A 159 17.63 -3.66 -11.26
C SER A 159 16.79 -4.94 -11.29
N MET A 160 17.39 -6.09 -10.98
CA MET A 160 16.70 -7.38 -10.97
C MET A 160 15.55 -7.41 -9.95
N VAL A 161 15.76 -6.85 -8.75
CA VAL A 161 14.72 -6.77 -7.71
C VAL A 161 13.58 -5.86 -8.18
N GLN A 162 13.89 -4.67 -8.70
CA GLN A 162 12.88 -3.72 -9.19
C GLN A 162 12.07 -4.28 -10.36
N GLU A 163 12.74 -4.85 -11.36
CA GLU A 163 12.09 -5.52 -12.49
C GLU A 163 11.18 -6.65 -12.02
N THR A 164 11.61 -7.40 -10.99
CA THR A 164 10.81 -8.48 -10.42
C THR A 164 9.58 -7.95 -9.68
N GLN A 165 9.69 -6.88 -8.90
CA GLN A 165 8.53 -6.26 -8.23
C GLN A 165 7.46 -5.85 -9.24
N ILE A 166 7.87 -5.21 -10.34
CA ILE A 166 6.95 -4.77 -11.40
C ILE A 166 6.34 -5.97 -12.10
N ARG A 167 7.18 -6.94 -12.50
CA ARG A 167 6.73 -8.11 -13.27
C ARG A 167 5.77 -9.02 -12.50
N LEU A 168 5.98 -9.17 -11.19
CA LEU A 168 5.20 -10.07 -10.34
C LEU A 168 4.12 -9.32 -9.54
N GLU A 169 4.06 -7.99 -9.64
CA GLU A 169 3.13 -7.14 -8.89
C GLU A 169 3.20 -7.37 -7.36
N VAL A 170 4.41 -7.62 -6.87
CA VAL A 170 4.70 -7.85 -5.45
C VAL A 170 5.54 -6.72 -4.86
N ASN A 171 5.33 -6.45 -3.58
CA ASN A 171 6.15 -5.51 -2.82
C ASN A 171 7.30 -6.26 -2.17
N ILE A 172 8.55 -5.94 -2.51
CA ILE A 172 9.75 -6.49 -1.86
C ILE A 172 10.29 -5.41 -0.90
N PHE A 173 10.23 -5.68 0.40
CA PHE A 173 10.64 -4.74 1.43
C PHE A 173 11.82 -5.30 2.26
N PRO A 174 12.95 -4.58 2.34
CA PRO A 174 14.08 -4.99 3.14
C PRO A 174 13.85 -4.72 4.64
N VAL A 175 14.31 -5.64 5.48
CA VAL A 175 14.38 -5.50 6.95
C VAL A 175 15.81 -5.77 7.40
N ARG A 176 16.25 -5.14 8.49
CA ARG A 176 17.64 -5.26 8.95
C ARG A 176 17.90 -6.55 9.70
N ASN A 177 16.90 -7.03 10.46
CA ASN A 177 16.96 -8.25 11.26
C ASN A 177 15.54 -8.75 11.59
N GLY A 178 15.46 -9.96 12.14
CA GLY A 178 14.21 -10.60 12.56
C GLY A 178 13.40 -9.80 13.58
N LYS A 179 14.04 -9.10 14.51
CA LYS A 179 13.35 -8.30 15.54
C LYS A 179 12.60 -7.11 14.93
N GLU A 180 13.25 -6.35 14.04
CA GLU A 180 12.59 -5.29 13.28
C GLU A 180 11.43 -5.84 12.45
N ALA A 181 11.61 -7.02 11.86
CA ALA A 181 10.55 -7.66 11.11
C ALA A 181 9.35 -8.05 11.98
N LEU A 182 9.57 -8.57 13.19
CA LEU A 182 8.49 -8.88 14.14
C LEU A 182 7.72 -7.61 14.54
N THR A 183 8.41 -6.53 14.89
CA THR A 183 7.78 -5.24 15.21
C THR A 183 6.97 -4.70 14.03
N TRP A 184 7.50 -4.81 12.81
CA TRP A 184 6.77 -4.44 11.59
C TRP A 184 5.54 -5.32 11.38
N LEU A 185 5.66 -6.64 11.50
CA LEU A 185 4.56 -7.60 11.33
C LEU A 185 3.47 -7.38 12.38
N ASN A 186 3.83 -7.04 13.61
CA ASN A 186 2.89 -6.69 14.66
C ASN A 186 2.12 -5.40 14.32
N SER A 187 2.83 -4.34 13.98
CA SER A 187 2.22 -3.08 13.50
C SER A 187 1.29 -3.30 12.30
N PHE A 188 1.71 -4.17 11.37
CA PHE A 188 0.93 -4.53 10.20
C PHE A 188 -0.30 -5.36 10.56
N THR A 189 -0.22 -6.22 11.58
CA THR A 189 -1.37 -6.98 12.11
C THR A 189 -2.47 -6.04 12.61
N TYR A 190 -2.12 -4.95 13.30
CA TYR A 190 -3.10 -3.93 13.70
C TYR A 190 -3.70 -3.19 12.50
N THR A 191 -2.91 -2.94 11.46
CA THR A 191 -3.40 -2.30 10.22
C THR A 191 -4.41 -3.20 9.51
N ILE A 192 -4.10 -4.50 9.38
CA ILE A 192 -5.03 -5.50 8.84
C ILE A 192 -6.30 -5.55 9.69
N ALA A 193 -6.15 -5.65 11.02
CA ALA A 193 -7.27 -5.68 11.95
C ALA A 193 -8.18 -4.45 11.80
N GLY A 194 -7.60 -3.26 11.66
CA GLY A 194 -8.29 -1.97 11.54
C GLY A 194 -8.98 -1.73 10.19
N ARG A 195 -8.52 -2.38 9.10
CA ARG A 195 -9.02 -2.11 7.73
C ARG A 195 -10.54 -2.23 7.59
N ILE A 196 -11.17 -3.22 8.23
CA ILE A 196 -12.64 -3.39 8.17
C ILE A 196 -13.40 -2.28 8.90
N TYR A 197 -12.72 -1.53 9.76
CA TYR A 197 -13.25 -0.38 10.48
C TYR A 197 -12.87 0.94 9.83
N ASP A 198 -12.14 0.94 8.72
CA ASP A 198 -11.89 2.16 7.96
C ASP A 198 -13.13 2.50 7.12
N LYS A 199 -13.65 3.72 7.27
CA LYS A 199 -14.80 4.22 6.50
C LYS A 199 -14.46 4.42 5.03
N TYR A 200 -13.20 4.74 4.71
CA TYR A 200 -12.74 4.96 3.34
C TYR A 200 -12.62 3.65 2.56
N GLU A 201 -12.33 2.54 3.25
CA GLU A 201 -12.33 1.19 2.67
C GLU A 201 -13.75 0.60 2.53
N ARG A 202 -14.72 1.05 3.33
CA ARG A 202 -16.08 0.49 3.39
C ARG A 202 -17.06 1.07 2.37
N THR A 203 -16.92 2.33 1.96
CA THR A 203 -17.89 2.97 1.05
C THR A 203 -17.24 4.08 0.22
N SER A 204 -17.63 4.22 -1.06
CA SER A 204 -17.24 5.36 -1.91
C SER A 204 -17.62 6.72 -1.32
N LEU A 205 -18.66 6.76 -0.47
CA LEU A 205 -19.11 7.93 0.31
C LEU A 205 -18.17 8.32 1.46
N GLY A 206 -17.17 7.50 1.81
CA GLY A 206 -16.12 7.87 2.77
C GLY A 206 -15.37 9.13 2.34
N THR A 207 -15.26 9.38 1.03
CA THR A 207 -14.66 10.58 0.44
C THR A 207 -15.40 11.88 0.74
N LEU A 208 -16.66 11.84 1.20
CA LEU A 208 -17.39 13.05 1.63
C LEU A 208 -16.81 13.68 2.91
N GLY A 209 -15.84 13.04 3.57
CA GLY A 209 -15.19 13.56 4.76
C GLY A 209 -16.17 13.83 5.90
N THR A 210 -15.75 14.64 6.87
CA THR A 210 -16.66 15.25 7.83
C THR A 210 -17.27 16.48 7.18
N VAL A 211 -18.57 16.44 6.88
CA VAL A 211 -19.33 17.65 6.55
C VAL A 211 -19.34 18.52 7.81
N ARG A 212 -18.39 19.46 7.90
CA ARG A 212 -18.30 20.39 9.01
C ARG A 212 -19.41 21.41 8.85
N SER A 213 -20.55 21.15 9.48
CA SER A 213 -21.58 22.18 9.68
C SER A 213 -20.93 23.39 10.33
N GLY A 214 -21.05 24.55 9.71
CA GLY A 214 -20.49 25.78 10.26
C GLY A 214 -21.18 26.12 11.58
N THR A 215 -20.46 26.79 12.47
CA THR A 215 -20.98 27.33 13.73
C THR A 215 -22.07 28.40 13.56
N GLY A 216 -22.32 28.86 12.33
CA GLY A 216 -23.34 29.84 11.97
C GLY A 216 -23.59 29.89 10.47
N SER A 217 -24.50 30.76 10.02
CA SER A 217 -24.89 30.87 8.60
C SER A 217 -23.72 31.22 7.68
N ARG A 218 -22.86 32.16 8.10
CA ARG A 218 -21.65 32.59 7.39
C ARG A 218 -20.66 31.43 7.19
N SER A 219 -20.32 30.76 8.28
CA SER A 219 -19.35 29.65 8.24
C SER A 219 -19.92 28.44 7.51
N THR A 220 -21.22 28.19 7.61
CA THR A 220 -21.90 27.11 6.87
C THR A 220 -21.85 27.35 5.36
N PHE A 221 -22.06 28.59 4.91
CA PHE A 221 -21.91 28.95 3.50
C PHE A 221 -20.48 28.70 3.00
N VAL A 222 -19.47 29.16 3.74
CA VAL A 222 -18.06 29.00 3.35
C VAL A 222 -17.67 27.52 3.31
N GLN A 223 -18.04 26.73 4.32
CA GLN A 223 -17.75 25.29 4.36
C GLN A 223 -18.49 24.51 3.26
N SER A 224 -19.70 24.94 2.88
CA SER A 224 -20.47 24.35 1.76
C SER A 224 -19.80 24.63 0.43
N MET A 225 -19.35 25.88 0.19
CA MET A 225 -18.68 26.24 -1.06
C MET A 225 -17.32 25.53 -1.21
N ARG A 226 -16.59 25.31 -0.11
CA ARG A 226 -15.31 24.57 -0.10
C ARG A 226 -15.42 23.10 -0.52
N GLN A 227 -16.61 22.52 -0.57
CA GLN A 227 -16.82 21.16 -1.08
C GLN A 227 -16.64 21.08 -2.60
N PHE A 228 -16.74 22.21 -3.31
CA PHE A 228 -16.48 22.23 -4.76
C PHE A 228 -14.98 22.17 -5.06
N ARG A 229 -14.62 21.35 -6.04
CA ARG A 229 -13.23 21.19 -6.48
C ARG A 229 -12.64 22.56 -6.86
N PHE A 230 -11.45 22.86 -6.34
CA PHE A 230 -10.72 24.14 -6.51
C PHE A 230 -11.33 25.38 -5.82
N MET A 231 -12.33 25.20 -4.94
CA MET A 231 -12.83 26.27 -4.09
C MET A 231 -12.01 26.38 -2.81
N THR A 232 -11.17 27.42 -2.72
CA THR A 232 -10.42 27.73 -1.51
C THR A 232 -11.24 28.62 -0.57
N GLU A 233 -10.88 28.64 0.70
CA GLU A 233 -11.55 29.46 1.72
C GLU A 233 -11.62 30.96 1.35
N PRO A 234 -10.53 31.62 0.90
CA PRO A 234 -10.62 33.02 0.45
C PRO A 234 -11.55 33.22 -0.75
N LYS A 235 -11.66 32.24 -1.65
CA LYS A 235 -12.60 32.33 -2.80
C LYS A 235 -14.04 32.18 -2.35
N ALA A 236 -14.31 31.29 -1.40
CA ALA A 236 -15.63 31.11 -0.80
C ALA A 236 -16.06 32.34 0.01
N GLU A 237 -15.14 32.98 0.72
CA GLU A 237 -15.40 34.24 1.43
C GLU A 237 -15.69 35.40 0.47
N ARG A 238 -14.93 35.52 -0.63
CA ARG A 238 -15.22 36.52 -1.67
C ARG A 238 -16.59 36.28 -2.33
N LEU A 239 -16.97 35.02 -2.54
CA LEU A 239 -18.31 34.69 -3.03
C LEU A 239 -19.40 35.10 -2.05
N LEU A 240 -19.18 34.92 -0.75
CA LEU A 240 -20.11 35.30 0.29
C LEU A 240 -20.32 36.83 0.38
N GLU A 241 -19.29 37.63 0.11
CA GLU A 241 -19.39 39.10 0.04
C GLU A 241 -20.38 39.56 -1.04
N HIS A 242 -20.41 38.85 -2.17
CA HIS A 242 -21.30 39.16 -3.30
C HIS A 242 -22.65 38.45 -3.20
N TYR A 243 -22.68 37.25 -2.62
CA TYR A 243 -23.85 36.40 -2.49
C TYR A 243 -23.95 35.90 -1.04
N PRO A 244 -24.66 36.62 -0.16
CA PRO A 244 -24.69 36.33 1.27
C PRO A 244 -25.42 35.02 1.63
N SER A 245 -26.03 34.33 0.66
CA SER A 245 -26.68 33.03 0.87
C SER A 245 -26.68 32.18 -0.41
N LEU A 246 -26.79 30.86 -0.24
CA LEU A 246 -26.92 29.92 -1.37
C LEU A 246 -28.18 30.19 -2.19
N SER A 247 -29.27 30.63 -1.57
CA SER A 247 -30.50 31.02 -2.29
C SER A 247 -30.23 32.12 -3.31
N ARG A 248 -29.45 33.14 -2.93
CA ARG A 248 -29.08 34.25 -3.84
C ARG A 248 -28.22 33.79 -5.01
N ILE A 249 -27.35 32.81 -4.80
CA ILE A 249 -26.59 32.17 -5.89
C ILE A 249 -27.56 31.46 -6.84
N CYS A 250 -28.47 30.65 -6.32
CA CYS A 250 -29.45 29.92 -7.14
C CYS A 250 -30.38 30.85 -7.91
N GLU A 251 -30.90 31.90 -7.27
CA GLU A 251 -31.73 32.93 -7.90
C GLU A 251 -30.98 33.62 -9.05
N GLN A 252 -29.72 34.01 -8.83
CA GLN A 252 -28.90 34.66 -9.85
C GLN A 252 -28.62 33.71 -11.03
N LEU A 253 -28.31 32.45 -10.73
CA LEU A 253 -28.07 31.43 -11.76
C LEU A 253 -29.34 31.13 -12.56
N ASN A 254 -30.50 31.04 -11.91
CA ASN A 254 -31.79 30.78 -12.56
C ASN A 254 -32.23 31.98 -13.42
N ASN A 255 -32.00 33.20 -12.97
CA ASN A 255 -32.45 34.42 -13.67
C ASN A 255 -31.52 34.82 -14.81
N HIS A 256 -30.21 34.52 -14.71
CA HIS A 256 -29.22 35.02 -15.66
C HIS A 256 -28.38 33.92 -16.34
N GLY A 257 -28.56 32.65 -15.96
CA GLY A 257 -27.80 31.51 -16.49
C GLY A 257 -26.31 31.49 -16.11
N THR A 258 -25.84 32.48 -15.34
CA THR A 258 -24.44 32.61 -14.91
C THR A 258 -24.33 33.37 -13.59
N LEU A 259 -23.32 33.02 -12.78
CA LEU A 259 -22.94 33.73 -11.57
C LEU A 259 -22.04 34.96 -11.84
N GLY A 260 -21.72 35.24 -13.11
CA GLY A 260 -21.13 36.53 -13.45
C GLY A 260 -20.57 36.68 -14.86
N HIS A 261 -20.78 37.87 -15.42
CA HIS A 261 -19.81 38.60 -16.25
C HIS A 261 -19.31 39.89 -15.57
N ARG A 262 -19.77 40.20 -14.34
CA ARG A 262 -19.58 41.51 -13.68
C ARG A 262 -18.68 41.53 -12.43
N ILE A 263 -18.15 40.39 -11.99
CA ILE A 263 -17.35 40.29 -10.74
C ILE A 263 -15.90 39.80 -11.00
N LEU A 264 -15.57 39.35 -12.21
CA LEU A 264 -14.28 38.70 -12.52
C LEU A 264 -13.42 39.48 -13.54
N THR A 265 -13.53 40.82 -13.56
CA THR A 265 -12.68 41.68 -14.40
C THR A 265 -11.29 41.94 -13.83
N GLU A 266 -10.80 41.11 -12.92
CA GLU A 266 -9.36 40.92 -12.72
C GLU A 266 -9.04 39.41 -12.74
N LYS A 267 -8.73 38.92 -13.95
CA LYS A 267 -8.06 37.65 -14.27
C LYS A 267 -8.56 36.39 -13.54
N THR A 268 -9.82 35.99 -13.70
CA THR A 268 -10.16 34.56 -13.88
C THR A 268 -11.60 34.42 -14.37
N SER A 269 -11.81 34.15 -15.65
CA SER A 269 -13.16 33.84 -16.16
C SER A 269 -13.52 32.40 -15.84
N PHE A 270 -14.66 32.18 -15.17
CA PHE A 270 -15.28 30.86 -15.04
C PHE A 270 -16.67 30.91 -15.68
N ARG A 271 -16.92 30.04 -16.67
CA ARG A 271 -18.28 29.73 -17.16
C ARG A 271 -18.73 28.45 -16.46
N LEU A 272 -19.77 28.53 -15.64
CA LEU A 272 -20.58 27.38 -15.25
C LEU A 272 -21.78 27.35 -16.20
N SER A 273 -21.73 26.50 -17.22
CA SER A 273 -22.91 26.20 -18.04
C SER A 273 -23.63 25.00 -17.44
N VAL A 274 -24.90 25.16 -17.09
CA VAL A 274 -25.79 24.04 -16.79
C VAL A 274 -26.56 23.72 -18.07
N ASN A 275 -26.19 22.63 -18.75
CA ASN A 275 -27.04 22.08 -19.80
C ASN A 275 -28.20 21.34 -19.13
N ALA A 276 -29.37 21.97 -19.13
CA ALA A 276 -30.63 21.32 -18.76
C ALA A 276 -31.14 20.46 -19.93
N ALA A 277 -30.35 19.47 -20.38
CA ALA A 277 -30.80 18.37 -21.23
C ALA A 277 -29.67 17.32 -21.34
N ASN A 278 -29.93 16.14 -20.79
CA ASN A 278 -29.20 14.88 -20.91
C ASN A 278 -27.76 14.76 -20.35
N GLU A 279 -27.65 13.84 -19.39
CA GLU A 279 -26.52 12.96 -19.04
C GLU A 279 -25.10 13.39 -19.49
N GLY A 280 -24.35 13.93 -18.53
CA GLY A 280 -23.13 13.27 -18.09
C GLY A 280 -21.89 13.31 -18.99
N VAL A 281 -21.49 14.46 -19.58
CA VAL A 281 -20.08 14.68 -19.96
C VAL A 281 -19.73 16.17 -19.84
N VAL A 282 -18.71 16.51 -19.06
CA VAL A 282 -18.11 17.86 -19.01
C VAL A 282 -16.82 17.85 -19.84
N HIS A 283 -16.84 18.49 -21.01
CA HIS A 283 -15.64 18.78 -21.78
C HIS A 283 -15.07 20.17 -21.44
N VAL A 284 -13.77 20.22 -21.16
CA VAL A 284 -13.01 21.47 -21.02
C VAL A 284 -12.16 21.65 -22.27
N GLN A 285 -12.52 22.62 -23.12
CA GLN A 285 -11.62 23.13 -24.18
C GLN A 285 -10.92 24.40 -23.70
N ARG A 286 -9.61 24.47 -23.93
CA ARG A 286 -8.76 25.65 -23.68
C ARG A 286 -8.78 26.57 -24.90
N SER A 287 -8.84 27.87 -24.64
CA SER A 287 -8.24 28.91 -25.48
C SER A 287 -7.10 29.58 -24.74
#